data_AF-A0ABD6RVK1-F1
#
_entry.id   AF-A0ABD6RVK1-F1
#
_cell.length_a   1.000
_cell.length_b   1.000
_cell.length_c   1.000
_cell.angle_alpha   90.00
_cell.angle_beta   90.00
_cell.angle_gamma   90.00
#
_symmetry.space_group_name_H-M   'P 1'
#
loop_
_entity.id
_entity.type
_entity.pdbx_description
1 polymer ?
#
loop_
_entity_poly.entity_id
_entity_poly.type
_entity_poly.pdbx_seq_one_letter_code
_entity_poly.pdbx_strand_id
1 'polypeptide(L)'
;MKQLSIDDVIGSFCYNAISTSEKFLNPSFEVHFYDKEERQKMDCFDAKTEVEAWNAAVEEHGDGIQKIRITFSDRTRAEFLALD
;
A
#
# COMPACT_ATOMS: atom_id res chain seq x y z
N MET A 1 30.74 41.42 20.40
CA MET A 1 29.56 40.62 20.78
C MET A 1 29.40 39.55 19.72
N LYS A 2 29.42 38.26 20.09
CA LYS A 2 29.38 37.17 19.09
C LYS A 2 27.91 36.94 18.71
N GLN A 3 27.60 37.03 17.42
CA GLN A 3 26.26 36.76 16.93
C GLN A 3 26.02 35.25 17.00
N LEU A 4 25.03 34.84 17.79
CA LEU A 4 24.62 33.44 17.91
C LEU A 4 23.90 33.05 16.61
N SER A 5 24.27 31.91 16.05
CA SER A 5 23.59 31.33 14.89
C SER A 5 22.27 30.67 15.33
N ILE A 6 21.36 30.44 14.39
CA ILE A 6 20.10 29.79 14.71
C ILE A 6 20.35 28.41 15.35
N ASP A 7 21.38 27.69 14.89
CA ASP A 7 21.79 26.39 15.40
C ASP A 7 22.29 26.44 16.86
N ASP A 8 22.82 27.59 17.32
CA ASP A 8 23.24 27.78 18.71
C ASP A 8 22.06 27.97 19.67
N VAL A 9 20.89 28.40 19.16
CA VAL A 9 19.70 28.70 19.99
C VAL A 9 18.78 27.49 20.11
N ILE A 10 18.59 26.76 19.01
CA ILE A 10 17.68 25.61 18.95
C ILE A 10 18.42 24.27 19.06
N GLY A 11 19.74 24.23 18.86
CA GLY A 11 20.51 22.99 18.84
C GLY A 11 20.36 22.25 17.50
N SER A 12 21.27 21.30 17.26
CA SER A 12 21.31 20.44 16.07
C SER A 12 20.04 19.58 15.98
N PHE A 13 18.99 20.11 15.35
CA PHE A 13 17.79 19.34 15.04
C PHE A 13 18.02 18.56 13.74
N CYS A 14 17.98 17.23 13.82
CA CYS A 14 17.92 16.37 12.64
C CYS A 14 16.53 16.51 12.01
N TYR A 15 16.40 17.45 11.07
CA TYR A 15 15.23 17.57 10.18
C TYR A 15 15.24 16.43 9.14
N ASN A 16 15.03 15.19 9.59
CA ASN A 16 14.67 14.12 8.68
C ASN A 16 13.22 14.37 8.24
N ALA A 17 13.05 15.08 7.13
CA ALA A 17 11.75 15.25 6.49
C ALA A 17 11.29 13.88 5.95
N ILE A 18 10.45 13.19 6.71
CA ILE A 18 9.74 12.00 6.22
C ILE A 18 8.62 12.51 5.31
N SER A 19 8.64 12.08 4.05
CA SER A 19 7.63 12.42 3.05
C SER A 19 6.24 12.10 3.60
N THR A 20 5.42 13.14 3.85
CA THR A 20 4.02 12.97 4.28
C THR A 20 3.22 12.15 3.29
N SER A 21 3.64 12.09 2.02
CA SER A 21 3.05 11.26 0.98
C SER A 21 2.99 9.78 1.37
N GLU A 22 4.00 9.25 2.08
CA GLU A 22 3.99 7.86 2.57
C GLU A 22 2.90 7.60 3.63
N LYS A 23 2.41 8.64 4.31
CA LYS A 23 1.31 8.52 5.28
C LYS A 23 -0.08 8.62 4.65
N PHE A 24 -0.18 9.17 3.44
CA PHE A 24 -1.47 9.45 2.78
C PHE A 24 -1.75 8.56 1.56
N LEU A 25 -0.71 8.04 0.92
CA LEU A 25 -0.85 7.03 -0.12
C LEU A 25 -0.76 5.66 0.56
N ASN A 26 -1.92 5.08 0.89
CA ASN A 26 -2.03 3.63 1.03
C ASN A 26 -2.32 3.10 -0.38
N PRO A 27 -1.29 2.75 -1.17
CA PRO A 27 -1.52 2.16 -2.48
C PRO A 27 -2.36 0.90 -2.33
N SER A 28 -3.35 0.80 -3.20
CA SER A 28 -4.28 -0.30 -3.29
C SER A 28 -4.01 -1.06 -4.58
N PHE A 29 -3.98 -2.38 -4.50
CA PHE A 29 -3.77 -3.24 -5.64
C PHE A 29 -5.02 -4.09 -5.88
N GLU A 30 -5.47 -4.10 -7.12
CA GLU A 30 -6.48 -5.04 -7.62
C GLU A 30 -5.78 -6.34 -7.98
N VAL A 31 -6.18 -7.43 -7.34
CA VAL A 31 -5.66 -8.77 -7.59
C VAL A 31 -6.74 -9.58 -8.28
N HIS A 32 -6.50 -9.90 -9.55
CA HIS A 32 -7.34 -10.79 -10.35
C HIS A 32 -6.77 -12.20 -10.32
N PHE A 33 -7.61 -13.16 -9.95
CA PHE A 33 -7.21 -14.56 -9.84
C PHE A 33 -8.36 -15.51 -10.22
N TYR A 34 -8.01 -16.74 -10.57
CA TYR A 34 -8.97 -17.84 -10.59
C TYR A 34 -9.00 -18.52 -9.23
N ASP A 35 -10.20 -18.74 -8.71
CA ASP A 35 -10.41 -19.59 -7.54
C ASP A 35 -10.25 -21.09 -7.91
N LYS A 36 -10.26 -21.99 -6.94
CA LYS A 36 -10.18 -23.44 -7.10
C LYS A 36 -11.25 -24.02 -8.03
N GLU A 37 -12.37 -23.33 -8.19
CA GLU A 37 -13.46 -23.68 -9.11
C GLU A 37 -13.27 -23.08 -10.52
N GLU A 38 -12.08 -22.57 -10.84
CA GLU A 38 -11.75 -21.87 -12.10
C GLU A 38 -12.63 -20.64 -12.37
N ARG A 39 -13.27 -20.10 -11.32
CA ARG A 39 -14.07 -18.89 -11.40
C ARG A 39 -13.16 -17.68 -11.27
N GLN A 40 -13.25 -16.77 -12.23
CA GLN A 40 -12.55 -15.50 -12.14
C GLN A 40 -13.11 -14.66 -11.00
N LYS A 41 -12.24 -14.25 -10.09
CA LYS A 41 -12.52 -13.33 -8.99
C LYS A 41 -11.55 -12.16 -9.03
N MET A 42 -11.94 -11.08 -8.37
CA MET A 42 -11.13 -9.90 -8.17
C MET A 42 -11.28 -9.48 -6.72
N ASP A 43 -10.17 -9.12 -6.09
CA ASP A 43 -10.17 -8.58 -4.74
C ASP A 43 -9.16 -7.43 -4.64
N CYS A 44 -9.33 -6.55 -3.66
CA CYS A 44 -8.50 -5.36 -3.49
C CYS A 44 -7.77 -5.41 -2.14
N PHE A 45 -6.46 -5.18 -2.18
CA PHE A 45 -5.59 -5.20 -1.02
C PHE A 45 -4.81 -3.90 -0.88
N ASP A 46 -4.77 -3.36 0.33
CA ASP A 46 -3.90 -2.23 0.67
C ASP A 46 -2.48 -2.78 0.88
N ALA A 47 -1.60 -2.57 -0.09
CA ALA A 47 -0.26 -3.15 -0.12
C ALA A 47 0.71 -2.20 -0.80
N LYS A 48 2.00 -2.22 -0.43
CA LYS A 48 3.00 -1.31 -1.03
C LYS A 48 3.58 -1.85 -2.33
N THR A 49 3.47 -3.15 -2.54
CA THR A 49 4.01 -3.84 -3.72
C THR A 49 3.05 -4.90 -4.24
N GLU A 50 3.18 -5.25 -5.52
CA GLU A 50 2.40 -6.35 -6.12
C GLU A 50 2.63 -7.71 -5.43
N VAL A 51 3.82 -7.92 -4.86
CA VAL A 51 4.16 -9.15 -4.15
C VAL A 51 3.41 -9.23 -2.82
N GLU A 52 3.36 -8.13 -2.08
CA GLU A 52 2.57 -8.04 -0.85
C GLU A 52 1.08 -8.24 -1.14
N ALA A 53 0.56 -7.62 -2.21
CA ALA A 53 -0.83 -7.80 -2.63
C ALA A 53 -1.15 -9.26 -2.99
N TRP A 54 -0.23 -9.93 -3.70
CA TRP A 54 -0.40 -11.35 -4.04
C TRP A 54 -0.36 -12.25 -2.80
N ASN A 55 0.60 -12.01 -1.90
CA ASN A 55 0.71 -12.79 -0.67
C ASN A 55 -0.55 -12.64 0.19
N ALA A 56 -1.09 -11.43 0.32
CA ALA A 56 -2.36 -11.20 1.01
C ALA A 56 -3.52 -11.97 0.36
N ALA A 57 -3.60 -11.98 -0.98
CA ALA A 57 -4.61 -12.76 -1.69
C ALA A 57 -4.48 -14.27 -1.45
N VAL A 58 -3.25 -14.79 -1.40
CA VAL A 58 -2.98 -16.20 -1.08
C VAL A 58 -3.32 -16.52 0.38
N GLU A 59 -3.04 -15.62 1.33
CA GLU A 59 -3.42 -15.80 2.74
C GLU A 59 -4.94 -15.82 2.93
N GLU A 60 -5.69 -14.98 2.20
CA GLU A 60 -7.14 -14.85 2.34
C GLU A 60 -7.92 -15.95 1.57
N HIS A 61 -7.51 -16.26 0.34
CA HIS A 61 -8.22 -17.21 -0.53
C HIS A 61 -7.57 -18.61 -0.60
N GLY A 62 -6.35 -18.75 -0.07
CA GLY A 62 -5.58 -20.00 0.01
C GLY A 62 -4.74 -20.30 -1.24
N ASP A 63 -3.79 -21.23 -1.11
CA ASP A 63 -2.80 -21.62 -2.13
C ASP A 63 -3.37 -22.19 -3.45
N GLY A 64 -4.70 -22.36 -3.55
CA GLY A 64 -5.36 -22.90 -4.74
C GLY A 64 -5.71 -21.85 -5.79
N ILE A 65 -5.40 -20.58 -5.55
CA ILE A 65 -5.68 -19.50 -6.49
C ILE A 65 -4.61 -19.40 -7.59
N GLN A 66 -5.03 -19.08 -8.82
CA GLN A 66 -4.11 -18.84 -9.92
C GLN A 66 -4.07 -17.36 -10.29
N LYS A 67 -2.86 -16.77 -10.27
CA LYS A 67 -2.65 -15.36 -10.61
C LYS A 67 -3.01 -15.10 -12.07
N ILE A 68 -3.91 -14.13 -12.31
CA ILE A 68 -4.19 -13.62 -13.66
C ILE A 68 -3.42 -12.32 -13.86
N ARG A 69 -3.68 -11.33 -13.00
CA ARG A 69 -3.11 -9.99 -13.11
C ARG A 69 -3.16 -9.29 -11.76
N ILE A 70 -2.19 -8.41 -11.53
CA ILE A 70 -2.23 -7.44 -10.43
C ILE A 70 -2.10 -6.05 -11.04
N THR A 71 -2.97 -5.14 -10.66
CA THR A 71 -3.00 -3.76 -11.16
C THR A 71 -2.98 -2.78 -10.01
N PHE A 72 -2.26 -1.67 -10.19
CA PHE A 72 -2.36 -0.54 -9.29
C PHE A 72 -3.75 0.08 -9.44
N SER A 73 -4.45 0.23 -8.32
CA SER A 73 -5.78 0.82 -8.27
C SER A 73 -5.71 2.27 -7.83
N ASP A 74 -6.46 3.13 -8.52
CA ASP A 74 -6.72 4.51 -8.12
C ASP A 74 -7.73 4.61 -6.95
N ARG A 75 -8.40 3.50 -6.61
CA ARG A 75 -9.43 3.38 -5.57
C ARG A 75 -8.95 2.56 -4.38
N THR A 76 -9.26 3.03 -3.18
CA THR A 76 -8.94 2.35 -1.92
C THR A 76 -9.78 1.08 -1.71
N ARG A 77 -9.28 0.13 -0.91
CA ARG A 77 -10.05 -1.09 -0.56
C ARG A 77 -11.42 -0.78 0.05
N ALA A 78 -11.52 0.28 0.85
CA ALA A 78 -12.78 0.72 1.45
C ALA A 78 -13.83 1.14 0.41
N GLU A 79 -13.40 1.75 -0.70
CA GLU A 79 -14.30 2.12 -1.80
C GLU A 79 -14.76 0.90 -2.59
N PHE A 80 -13.91 -0.13 -2.73
CA PHE A 80 -14.33 -1.42 -3.31
C PHE A 80 -15.37 -2.12 -2.46
N LEU A 81 -15.15 -2.22 -1.15
CA LEU A 81 -16.11 -2.84 -0.22
C LEU A 81 -17.45 -2.09 -0.14
N ALA A 82 -17.50 -0.82 -0.53
CA ALA A 82 -18.74 -0.04 -0.58
C ALA A 82 -19.55 -0.26 -1.87
N LEU A 83 -18.94 -0.85 -2.91
CA LEU A 83 -19.55 -1.08 -4.22
C LEU A 83 -20.02 -2.53 -4.44
N ASP A 84 -19.52 -3.47 -3.65
CA ASP A 84 -19.89 -4.90 -3.62
C ASP A 84 -21.18 -5.13 -2.81
#